data_AF-A0A5K3EGW7-F1
#
_entry.id   AF-A0A5K3EGW7-F1
#
_cell.length_a   1.000
_cell.length_b   1.000
_cell.length_c   1.000
_cell.angle_alpha   90.00
_cell.angle_beta   90.00
_cell.angle_gamma   90.00
#
_symmetry.space_group_name_H-M   'P 1'
#
loop_
_entity.id
_entity.type
_entity.pdbx_description
1 polymer ?
#
loop_
_entity_poly.entity_id
_entity_poly.type
_entity_poly.pdbx_seq_one_letter_code
_entity_poly.pdbx_strand_id
1 'polypeptide(L)'
;MHLRVSGALKRKDNYMVMNFDMQRPLWLLLSRPTYCQLVRFISVFDGPSIECPEIHHFTRRKFPTVSTIINKTMPIENALVLRKWQEKMRKQLGDRGFNEYMSRVKALGQDVHQAICNLLLNEKRLEDIPKPIEGYIHSLEAILKRVTTTHSVEQECCHPTLGYRGRFDSINSFGTQNGSLVLTEWKTVHEGKRVTSLEKAYDAPLQVAAYTAAYNVSRVPEMPEVRQGLIAYAYADGYPADVLILGEEHLEHYFQLWLNRIEVYNETIRSVN
;
A
#
# COMPACT_ATOMS: atom_id res chain seq x y z
N MET A 1 64.49 23.69 -12.51
CA MET A 1 65.02 23.51 -13.88
C MET A 1 64.11 22.50 -14.57
N HIS A 2 63.36 22.94 -15.58
CA HIS A 2 62.51 22.07 -16.40
C HIS A 2 63.34 20.97 -17.07
N LEU A 3 62.73 19.81 -17.33
CA LEU A 3 62.87 19.08 -18.59
C LEU A 3 61.77 18.00 -18.70
N ARG A 4 60.85 18.21 -19.65
CA ARG A 4 60.04 17.17 -20.30
C ARG A 4 60.98 16.35 -21.19
N VAL A 5 60.77 15.03 -21.26
CA VAL A 5 61.04 14.29 -22.49
C VAL A 5 59.91 13.28 -22.71
N SER A 6 59.08 13.57 -23.72
CA SER A 6 58.23 12.62 -24.41
C SER A 6 59.06 11.90 -25.47
N GLY A 7 58.95 10.57 -25.57
CA GLY A 7 59.52 9.79 -26.65
C GLY A 7 58.56 8.70 -27.08
N ALA A 8 57.91 8.90 -28.23
CA ALA A 8 57.19 7.87 -28.96
C ALA A 8 58.06 7.41 -30.14
N LEU A 9 58.20 6.10 -30.35
CA LEU A 9 58.74 5.51 -31.58
C LEU A 9 57.97 4.24 -31.95
N LYS A 10 57.77 4.10 -33.25
CA LYS A 10 56.78 3.28 -33.98
C LYS A 10 57.36 1.93 -34.43
N ARG A 11 56.46 0.92 -34.58
CA ARG A 11 56.36 -0.16 -35.62
C ARG A 11 57.56 -1.15 -35.74
N LYS A 12 57.47 -2.44 -36.11
CA LYS A 12 56.43 -3.43 -36.52
C LYS A 12 57.16 -4.81 -36.64
N ASP A 13 56.39 -5.90 -36.71
CA ASP A 13 56.74 -7.28 -37.19
C ASP A 13 57.55 -8.17 -36.21
N ASN A 14 57.35 -9.48 -36.03
CA ASN A 14 56.34 -10.47 -36.45
C ASN A 14 56.59 -11.80 -35.67
N TYR A 15 55.51 -12.55 -35.39
CA TYR A 15 55.41 -13.98 -34.98
C TYR A 15 56.17 -14.52 -33.75
N MET A 16 55.39 -14.81 -32.70
CA MET A 16 55.53 -16.07 -31.97
C MET A 16 54.14 -16.60 -31.61
N VAL A 17 53.81 -17.75 -32.21
CA VAL A 17 52.57 -18.49 -32.01
C VAL A 17 52.62 -19.14 -30.64
N MET A 18 51.69 -18.81 -29.75
CA MET A 18 51.25 -19.71 -28.69
C MET A 18 49.73 -19.75 -28.71
N ASN A 19 49.21 -20.83 -29.28
CA ASN A 19 47.82 -21.24 -29.09
C ASN A 19 47.62 -21.57 -27.62
N PHE A 20 46.81 -20.79 -26.92
CA PHE A 20 45.99 -21.28 -25.83
C PHE A 20 44.55 -20.89 -26.10
N ASP A 21 43.79 -21.93 -26.39
CA ASP A 21 42.39 -21.93 -26.72
C ASP A 21 41.53 -21.62 -25.48
N MET A 22 40.30 -21.18 -25.77
CA MET A 22 39.11 -21.14 -24.92
C MET A 22 38.98 -20.02 -23.88
N GLN A 23 38.40 -18.92 -24.37
CA GLN A 23 37.10 -18.41 -23.93
C GLN A 23 36.88 -18.37 -22.40
N ARG A 24 37.23 -17.24 -21.77
CA ARG A 24 36.47 -16.74 -20.63
C ARG A 24 35.36 -15.85 -21.16
N PRO A 25 34.09 -16.23 -21.05
CA PRO A 25 33.01 -15.41 -21.53
C PRO A 25 32.77 -14.23 -20.57
N LEU A 26 32.53 -13.07 -21.15
CA LEU A 26 32.46 -11.74 -20.52
C LEU A 26 31.28 -11.54 -19.53
N TRP A 27 30.62 -12.60 -19.05
CA TRP A 27 29.44 -12.50 -18.18
C TRP A 27 29.74 -12.55 -16.67
N LEU A 28 31.01 -12.58 -16.25
CA LEU A 28 31.38 -12.56 -14.82
C LEU A 28 31.61 -11.16 -14.23
N LEU A 29 31.17 -10.09 -14.91
CA LEU A 29 31.21 -8.71 -14.41
C LEU A 29 29.82 -8.04 -14.32
N LEU A 30 28.76 -8.83 -14.20
CA LEU A 30 27.49 -8.32 -13.69
C LEU A 30 27.26 -8.93 -12.31
N SER A 31 27.67 -8.19 -11.28
CA SER A 31 27.25 -8.46 -9.91
C SER A 31 25.73 -8.66 -9.92
N ARG A 32 25.26 -9.86 -9.52
CA ARG A 32 23.82 -10.08 -9.35
C ARG A 32 23.29 -8.98 -8.42
N PRO A 33 22.27 -8.19 -8.83
CA PRO A 33 21.74 -7.16 -7.97
C PRO A 33 21.31 -7.78 -6.65
N THR A 34 21.63 -7.12 -5.54
CA THR A 34 21.15 -7.57 -4.22
C THR A 34 19.61 -7.56 -4.24
N TYR A 35 18.96 -8.36 -3.39
CA TYR A 35 17.49 -8.39 -3.28
C TYR A 35 16.89 -6.96 -3.18
N CYS A 36 17.55 -6.06 -2.43
CA CYS A 36 17.15 -4.65 -2.31
C CYS A 36 17.24 -3.87 -3.64
N GLN A 37 18.17 -4.19 -4.54
CA GLN A 37 18.28 -3.55 -5.85
C GLN A 37 17.20 -4.02 -6.83
N LEU A 38 16.69 -5.24 -6.69
CA LEU A 38 15.60 -5.77 -7.53
C LEU A 38 14.23 -5.19 -7.18
N VAL A 39 14.00 -4.87 -5.89
CA VAL A 39 12.73 -4.30 -5.42
C VAL A 39 12.43 -2.93 -6.05
N ARG A 40 13.46 -2.15 -6.39
CA ARG A 40 13.31 -0.81 -7.00
C ARG A 40 12.75 -0.78 -8.43
N PHE A 41 12.58 -1.93 -9.06
CA PHE A 41 11.98 -2.05 -10.40
C PHE A 41 10.56 -2.61 -10.39
N ILE A 42 10.04 -2.97 -9.21
CA ILE A 42 8.67 -3.48 -9.08
C ILE A 42 7.71 -2.30 -9.17
N SER A 43 6.73 -2.40 -10.05
CA SER A 43 5.68 -1.40 -10.22
C SER A 43 4.40 -1.82 -9.50
N VAL A 44 3.61 -0.83 -9.08
CA VAL A 44 2.26 -1.05 -8.55
C VAL A 44 1.32 -1.71 -9.60
N PHE A 45 1.68 -1.62 -10.88
CA PHE A 45 0.93 -2.19 -12.01
C PHE A 45 1.54 -3.48 -12.54
N ASP A 46 2.46 -4.11 -11.80
CA ASP A 46 2.94 -5.42 -12.18
C ASP A 46 1.77 -6.41 -12.27
N GLY A 47 1.68 -7.08 -13.41
CA GLY A 47 0.60 -8.00 -13.74
C GLY A 47 0.64 -9.27 -12.88
N PRO A 48 -0.36 -10.15 -13.04
CA PRO A 48 -0.39 -11.42 -12.34
C PRO A 48 0.91 -12.20 -12.63
N SER A 49 1.61 -12.58 -11.56
CA SER A 49 2.87 -13.31 -11.69
C SER A 49 2.61 -14.70 -12.27
N ILE A 50 3.24 -15.01 -13.40
CA ILE A 50 3.18 -16.34 -14.05
C ILE A 50 3.90 -17.41 -13.17
N GLU A 51 4.73 -16.98 -12.21
CA GLU A 51 5.48 -17.86 -11.33
C GLU A 51 4.70 -18.32 -10.08
N CYS A 52 4.49 -19.63 -10.04
CA CYS A 52 4.16 -20.51 -8.91
C CYS A 52 2.78 -20.35 -8.22
N PRO A 53 1.77 -21.14 -8.67
CA PRO A 53 0.54 -21.41 -7.93
C PRO A 53 0.75 -22.01 -6.53
N GLU A 54 1.97 -22.45 -6.19
CA GLU A 54 2.31 -23.23 -5.01
C GLU A 54 3.06 -22.47 -3.89
N ILE A 55 2.95 -21.14 -3.80
CA ILE A 55 3.09 -20.51 -2.49
C ILE A 55 1.84 -20.89 -1.70
N HIS A 56 1.88 -22.10 -1.09
CA HIS A 56 0.78 -22.70 -0.35
C HIS A 56 0.12 -21.66 0.55
N HIS A 57 -1.20 -21.64 0.60
CA HIS A 57 -1.97 -20.73 1.46
C HIS A 57 -1.42 -20.61 2.90
N PHE A 58 -0.79 -21.67 3.42
CA PHE A 58 -0.07 -21.69 4.70
C PHE A 58 1.16 -20.75 4.77
N THR A 59 1.95 -20.62 3.71
CA THR A 59 3.11 -19.70 3.66
C THR A 59 2.65 -18.25 3.53
N ARG A 60 1.54 -17.99 2.83
CA ARG A 60 0.92 -16.64 2.76
C ARG A 60 0.46 -16.14 4.12
N ARG A 61 -0.11 -17.00 4.99
CA ARG A 61 -0.53 -16.61 6.35
C ARG A 61 0.64 -16.12 7.23
N LYS A 62 1.88 -16.53 6.93
CA LYS A 62 3.08 -16.07 7.63
C LYS A 62 3.53 -14.67 7.22
N PHE A 63 3.04 -14.17 6.08
CA PHE A 63 3.36 -12.81 5.66
C PHE A 63 2.74 -11.79 6.63
N PRO A 64 3.49 -10.73 7.01
CA PRO A 64 2.95 -9.62 7.77
C PRO A 64 1.83 -8.94 6.97
N THR A 65 0.86 -8.38 7.69
CA THR A 65 -0.18 -7.57 7.05
C THR A 65 0.37 -6.18 6.71
N VAL A 66 -0.25 -5.49 5.73
CA VAL A 66 0.04 -4.08 5.44
C VAL A 66 -0.01 -3.24 6.70
N SER A 67 -1.07 -3.38 7.51
CA SER A 67 -1.19 -2.68 8.80
C SER A 67 -0.04 -3.00 9.79
N THR A 68 0.46 -4.24 9.81
CA THR A 68 1.58 -4.64 10.66
C THR A 68 2.87 -3.92 10.26
N ILE A 69 3.17 -3.88 8.96
CA ILE A 69 4.35 -3.20 8.44
C ILE A 69 4.25 -1.71 8.72
N ILE A 70 3.12 -1.07 8.39
CA ILE A 70 2.88 0.37 8.63
C ILE A 70 3.14 0.70 10.10
N ASN A 71 2.53 -0.04 11.03
CA ASN A 71 2.64 0.23 12.46
C ASN A 71 4.06 0.05 13.00
N LYS A 72 4.78 -0.99 12.55
CA LYS A 72 6.16 -1.25 13.02
C LYS A 72 7.20 -0.29 12.44
N THR A 73 6.90 0.34 11.31
CA THR A 73 7.82 1.23 10.59
C THR A 73 7.37 2.69 10.62
N MET A 74 6.52 3.04 11.59
CA MET A 74 6.03 4.40 11.77
C MET A 74 7.20 5.38 11.97
N PRO A 75 7.27 6.49 11.20
CA PRO A 75 8.27 7.52 11.40
C PRO A 75 8.27 8.07 12.84
N ILE A 76 9.43 8.47 13.34
CA ILE A 76 9.60 8.88 14.74
C ILE A 76 8.77 10.13 15.06
N GLU A 77 8.64 11.06 14.12
CA GLU A 77 7.83 12.27 14.26
C GLU A 77 6.36 11.91 14.48
N ASN A 78 5.82 10.99 13.67
CA ASN A 78 4.45 10.50 13.78
C ASN A 78 4.24 9.74 15.10
N ALA A 79 5.20 8.91 15.50
CA ALA A 79 5.15 8.18 16.77
C ALA A 79 5.12 9.13 17.98
N LEU A 80 5.90 10.22 17.94
CA LEU A 80 5.91 11.25 18.99
C LEU A 80 4.58 12.01 19.06
N VAL A 81 4.00 12.38 17.91
CA VAL A 81 2.67 13.03 17.87
C VAL A 81 1.60 12.10 18.44
N LEU A 82 1.61 10.82 18.05
CA LEU A 82 0.67 9.82 18.57
C LEU A 82 0.81 9.63 20.08
N ARG A 83 2.05 9.50 20.59
CA ARG A 83 2.31 9.39 22.03
C ARG A 83 1.77 10.58 22.82
N LYS A 84 2.04 11.81 22.36
CA LYS A 84 1.54 13.03 22.99
C LYS A 84 0.00 13.06 23.04
N TRP A 85 -0.67 12.65 21.97
CA TRP A 85 -2.13 12.54 21.95
C TRP A 85 -2.63 11.47 22.93
N GLN A 86 -2.01 10.29 22.97
CA GLN A 86 -2.38 9.22 23.90
C GLN A 86 -2.20 9.64 25.37
N GLU A 87 -1.08 10.31 25.71
CA GLU A 87 -0.84 10.85 27.05
C GLU A 87 -1.87 11.89 27.44
N LYS A 88 -2.23 12.80 26.52
CA LYS A 88 -3.30 13.77 26.73
C LYS A 88 -4.63 13.07 27.02
N MET A 89 -4.99 12.05 26.24
CA MET A 89 -6.25 11.33 26.41
C MET A 89 -6.29 10.53 27.72
N ARG A 90 -5.20 9.87 28.09
CA ARG A 90 -5.09 9.18 29.40
C ARG A 90 -5.20 10.15 30.57
N LYS A 91 -4.59 11.35 30.47
CA LYS A 91 -4.76 12.40 31.50
C LYS A 91 -6.20 12.89 31.63
N GLN A 92 -6.97 12.92 30.55
CA GLN A 92 -8.35 13.40 30.55
C GLN A 92 -9.37 12.34 30.98
N LEU A 93 -9.18 11.09 30.57
CA LEU A 93 -10.16 10.00 30.76
C LEU A 93 -9.75 8.98 31.85
N GLY A 94 -8.50 9.04 32.33
CA GLY A 94 -7.86 7.95 33.06
C GLY A 94 -7.53 6.76 32.15
N ASP A 95 -6.69 5.83 32.63
CA ASP A 95 -6.27 4.67 31.82
C ASP A 95 -7.43 3.75 31.45
N ARG A 96 -8.35 3.51 32.40
CA ARG A 96 -9.57 2.72 32.14
C ARG A 96 -10.45 3.40 31.10
N GLY A 97 -10.75 4.69 31.26
CA GLY A 97 -11.57 5.44 30.32
C GLY A 97 -10.94 5.55 28.93
N PHE A 98 -9.61 5.68 28.85
CA PHE A 98 -8.88 5.63 27.59
C PHE A 98 -9.04 4.28 26.88
N ASN A 99 -8.90 3.16 27.60
CA ASN A 99 -9.07 1.82 27.02
C ASN A 99 -10.51 1.55 26.55
N GLU A 100 -11.50 1.98 27.33
CA GLU A 100 -12.91 1.92 26.95
C GLU A 100 -13.20 2.79 25.71
N TYR A 101 -12.64 4.00 25.66
CA TYR A 101 -12.71 4.90 24.51
C TYR A 101 -12.14 4.25 23.24
N MET A 102 -10.92 3.72 23.30
CA MET A 102 -10.27 3.07 22.16
C MET A 102 -11.05 1.84 21.67
N SER A 103 -11.58 1.04 22.61
CA SER A 103 -12.40 -0.12 22.28
C SER A 103 -13.68 0.28 21.55
N ARG A 104 -14.34 1.35 22.02
CA ARG A 104 -15.54 1.90 21.38
C ARG A 104 -15.26 2.45 19.99
N VAL A 105 -14.18 3.23 19.83
CA VAL A 105 -13.76 3.77 18.52
C VAL A 105 -13.51 2.64 17.52
N LYS A 106 -12.83 1.57 17.96
CA LYS A 106 -12.58 0.40 17.11
C LYS A 106 -13.86 -0.31 16.71
N ALA A 107 -14.74 -0.61 17.67
CA ALA A 107 -16.02 -1.27 17.39
C ALA A 107 -16.88 -0.44 16.43
N LEU A 108 -16.94 0.87 16.66
CA LEU A 108 -17.67 1.80 15.80
C LEU A 108 -17.13 1.81 14.36
N GLY A 109 -15.81 1.80 14.18
CA GLY A 109 -15.19 1.67 12.86
C GLY A 109 -15.58 0.36 12.16
N GLN A 110 -15.60 -0.76 12.89
CA GLN A 110 -16.02 -2.05 12.35
C GLN A 110 -17.49 -2.03 11.90
N ASP A 111 -18.37 -1.44 12.71
CA ASP A 111 -19.80 -1.30 12.38
C ASP A 111 -20.01 -0.43 11.13
N VAL A 112 -19.24 0.66 10.99
CA VAL A 112 -19.26 1.51 9.78
C VAL A 112 -18.81 0.73 8.55
N HIS A 113 -17.67 0.03 8.59
CA HIS A 113 -17.19 -0.76 7.45
C HIS A 113 -18.18 -1.86 7.06
N GLN A 114 -18.78 -2.55 8.03
CA GLN A 114 -19.80 -3.55 7.75
C GLN A 114 -21.04 -2.93 7.10
N ALA A 115 -21.47 -1.75 7.54
CA ALA A 115 -22.58 -1.04 6.91
C ALA A 115 -22.26 -0.63 5.48
N ILE A 116 -21.05 -0.14 5.21
CA ILE A 116 -20.58 0.18 3.84
C ILE A 116 -20.62 -1.07 2.97
N CYS A 117 -20.10 -2.21 3.44
CA CYS A 117 -20.15 -3.47 2.69
C CYS A 117 -21.59 -3.86 2.33
N ASN A 118 -22.50 -3.84 3.30
CA ASN A 118 -23.90 -4.19 3.06
C ASN A 118 -24.57 -3.24 2.04
N LEU A 119 -24.22 -1.94 2.07
CA LEU A 119 -24.74 -0.96 1.11
C LEU A 119 -24.20 -1.21 -0.31
N LEU A 120 -22.89 -1.46 -0.45
CA LEU A 120 -22.26 -1.76 -1.73
C LEU A 120 -22.81 -3.06 -2.35
N LEU A 121 -23.12 -4.05 -1.51
CA LEU A 121 -23.74 -5.31 -1.93
C LEU A 121 -25.27 -5.23 -2.12
N ASN A 122 -25.89 -4.07 -1.88
CA ASN A 122 -27.35 -3.87 -1.88
C ASN A 122 -28.13 -4.77 -0.89
N GLU A 123 -27.48 -5.22 0.19
CA GLU A 123 -28.08 -6.03 1.25
C GLU A 123 -28.84 -5.20 2.29
N LYS A 124 -28.52 -3.91 2.40
CA LYS A 124 -29.22 -2.95 3.26
C LYS A 124 -29.51 -1.66 2.51
N ARG A 125 -30.52 -0.92 2.97
CA ARG A 125 -30.80 0.43 2.49
C ARG A 125 -30.26 1.47 3.45
N LEU A 126 -30.11 2.71 2.96
CA LEU A 126 -29.60 3.83 3.77
C LEU A 126 -30.53 4.15 4.95
N GLU A 127 -31.83 3.86 4.83
CA GLU A 127 -32.82 4.09 5.89
C GLU A 127 -32.71 3.08 7.04
N ASP A 128 -32.04 1.95 6.83
CA ASP A 128 -31.88 0.86 7.80
C ASP A 128 -30.61 1.01 8.67
N ILE A 129 -29.93 2.15 8.56
CA ILE A 129 -28.64 2.39 9.22
C ILE A 129 -28.86 2.79 10.68
N PRO A 130 -28.22 2.11 11.64
CA PRO A 130 -28.44 2.39 13.05
C PRO A 130 -27.82 3.74 13.44
N LYS A 131 -28.53 4.46 14.33
CA LYS A 131 -28.16 5.82 14.82
C LYS A 131 -26.69 6.01 15.19
N PRO A 132 -26.00 5.06 15.86
CA PRO A 132 -24.60 5.26 16.25
C PRO A 132 -23.64 5.49 15.07
N ILE A 133 -23.98 5.00 13.86
CA ILE A 133 -23.13 5.12 12.67
C ILE A 133 -23.76 5.97 11.55
N GLU A 134 -25.00 6.41 11.73
CA GLU A 134 -25.79 7.14 10.72
C GLU A 134 -25.03 8.35 10.16
N GLY A 135 -24.38 9.14 11.02
CA GLY A 135 -23.58 10.30 10.59
C GLY A 135 -22.47 9.94 9.59
N TYR A 136 -21.74 8.84 9.82
CA TYR A 136 -20.69 8.40 8.90
C TYR A 136 -21.26 7.95 7.55
N ILE A 137 -22.39 7.24 7.56
CA ILE A 137 -23.01 6.77 6.33
C ILE A 137 -23.62 7.93 5.54
N HIS A 138 -24.25 8.88 6.22
CA HIS A 138 -24.73 10.12 5.59
C HIS A 138 -23.59 10.92 4.98
N SER A 139 -22.44 11.02 5.67
CA SER A 139 -21.22 11.64 5.14
C SER A 139 -20.78 11.02 3.81
N LEU A 140 -20.90 9.70 3.66
CA LEU A 140 -20.52 8.94 2.46
C LEU A 140 -21.62 8.84 1.40
N GLU A 141 -22.83 9.31 1.66
CA GLU A 141 -24.01 9.08 0.83
C GLU A 141 -23.78 9.51 -0.63
N ALA A 142 -23.15 10.67 -0.84
CA ALA A 142 -22.89 11.21 -2.17
C ALA A 142 -21.90 10.34 -2.99
N ILE A 143 -20.90 9.74 -2.35
CA ILE A 143 -19.93 8.89 -3.05
C ILE A 143 -20.47 7.47 -3.25
N LEU A 144 -21.20 6.93 -2.28
CA LEU A 144 -21.83 5.60 -2.39
C LEU A 144 -22.86 5.56 -3.52
N LYS A 145 -23.68 6.61 -3.69
CA LYS A 145 -24.62 6.72 -4.81
C LYS A 145 -23.96 6.79 -6.19
N ARG A 146 -22.66 7.08 -6.27
CA ARG A 146 -21.90 7.14 -7.53
C ARG A 146 -21.25 5.82 -7.91
N VAL A 147 -21.24 4.84 -7.00
CA VAL A 147 -20.79 3.48 -7.29
C VAL A 147 -21.80 2.83 -8.22
N THR A 148 -21.34 2.35 -9.37
CA THR A 148 -22.21 1.69 -10.36
C THR A 148 -22.04 0.19 -10.37
N THR A 149 -20.88 -0.32 -9.96
CA THR A 149 -20.64 -1.75 -9.77
C THR A 149 -19.63 -1.96 -8.67
N THR A 150 -19.92 -2.87 -7.75
CA THR A 150 -18.98 -3.36 -6.75
C THR A 150 -18.47 -4.73 -7.20
N HIS A 151 -17.15 -4.85 -7.34
CA HIS A 151 -16.51 -6.08 -7.81
C HIS A 151 -16.06 -6.97 -6.65
N SER A 152 -15.66 -6.35 -5.54
CA SER A 152 -15.30 -7.05 -4.33
C SER A 152 -15.40 -6.15 -3.11
N VAL A 153 -15.68 -6.76 -1.97
CA VAL A 153 -15.64 -6.14 -0.64
C VAL A 153 -14.83 -7.03 0.29
N GLU A 154 -14.02 -6.42 1.15
CA GLU A 154 -13.32 -7.09 2.25
C GLU A 154 -12.56 -8.35 1.80
N GLN A 155 -11.87 -8.26 0.66
CA GLN A 155 -11.17 -9.37 0.03
C GLN A 155 -9.70 -9.39 0.45
N GLU A 156 -9.16 -10.59 0.70
CA GLU A 156 -7.75 -10.81 0.98
C GLU A 156 -6.91 -10.69 -0.29
N CYS A 157 -5.74 -10.06 -0.17
CA CYS A 157 -4.73 -9.95 -1.22
C CYS A 157 -3.33 -10.26 -0.68
N CYS A 158 -2.41 -10.63 -1.56
CA CYS A 158 -1.00 -10.80 -1.18
C CYS A 158 -0.05 -10.46 -2.31
N HIS A 159 1.11 -9.94 -1.97
CA HIS A 159 2.20 -9.75 -2.91
C HIS A 159 3.30 -10.78 -2.63
N PRO A 160 3.36 -11.91 -3.38
CA PRO A 160 4.25 -13.02 -3.07
C PRO A 160 5.74 -12.63 -3.10
N THR A 161 6.16 -11.87 -4.12
CA THR A 161 7.56 -11.44 -4.29
C THR A 161 8.05 -10.53 -3.17
N LEU A 162 7.18 -9.64 -2.68
CA LEU A 162 7.46 -8.69 -1.61
C LEU A 162 7.11 -9.22 -0.22
N GLY A 163 6.49 -10.40 -0.13
CA GLY A 163 6.25 -11.11 1.12
C GLY A 163 5.29 -10.42 2.09
N TYR A 164 4.27 -9.70 1.61
CA TYR A 164 3.22 -9.10 2.46
C TYR A 164 1.81 -9.51 2.02
N ARG A 165 0.84 -9.32 2.91
CA ARG A 165 -0.59 -9.56 2.65
C ARG A 165 -1.47 -8.48 3.22
N GLY A 166 -2.77 -8.53 2.93
CA GLY A 166 -3.74 -7.62 3.50
C GLY A 166 -5.17 -7.98 3.15
N ARG A 167 -6.08 -7.15 3.64
CA ARG A 167 -7.49 -7.17 3.32
C ARG A 167 -7.87 -5.74 2.97
N PHE A 168 -8.29 -5.51 1.73
CA PHE A 168 -8.70 -4.20 1.26
C PHE A 168 -10.21 -4.04 1.41
N ASP A 169 -10.69 -2.81 1.54
CA ASP A 169 -12.11 -2.58 1.83
C ASP A 169 -13.00 -2.91 0.64
N SER A 170 -12.74 -2.34 -0.55
CA SER A 170 -13.50 -2.71 -1.75
C SER A 170 -12.83 -2.30 -3.07
N ILE A 171 -13.27 -2.92 -4.15
CA ILE A 171 -13.00 -2.48 -5.54
C ILE A 171 -14.32 -2.14 -6.20
N ASN A 172 -14.42 -0.92 -6.72
CA ASN A 172 -15.64 -0.37 -7.28
C ASN A 172 -15.40 0.27 -8.65
N SER A 173 -16.42 0.29 -9.48
CA SER A 173 -16.50 1.13 -10.68
C SER A 173 -17.41 2.33 -10.39
N PHE A 174 -17.02 3.50 -10.90
CA PHE A 174 -17.79 4.74 -10.82
C PHE A 174 -18.18 5.19 -12.23
N GLY A 175 -19.39 5.73 -12.42
CA GLY A 175 -19.88 6.23 -13.73
C GLY A 175 -20.53 5.16 -14.62
N THR A 176 -20.89 5.50 -15.86
CA THR A 176 -21.65 4.61 -16.77
C THR A 176 -20.88 3.32 -17.11
N GLN A 177 -21.62 2.24 -17.40
CA GLN A 177 -21.13 0.86 -17.49
C GLN A 177 -19.79 0.71 -18.24
N ASN A 178 -18.87 -0.09 -17.66
CA ASN A 178 -17.45 -0.29 -18.03
C ASN A 178 -16.43 0.73 -17.46
N GLY A 179 -16.76 1.43 -16.37
CA GLY A 179 -15.80 2.27 -15.65
C GLY A 179 -14.60 1.49 -15.10
N SER A 180 -13.42 2.10 -15.14
CA SER A 180 -12.17 1.52 -14.61
C SER A 180 -12.32 1.08 -13.15
N LEU A 181 -11.61 0.00 -12.78
CA LEU A 181 -11.60 -0.48 -11.40
C LEU A 181 -10.85 0.51 -10.51
N VAL A 182 -11.49 0.89 -9.40
CA VAL A 182 -10.94 1.76 -8.38
C VAL A 182 -10.88 1.00 -7.07
N LEU A 183 -9.68 0.88 -6.49
CA LEU A 183 -9.54 0.37 -5.12
C LEU A 183 -9.89 1.49 -4.14
N THR A 184 -10.89 1.24 -3.30
CA THR A 184 -11.43 2.22 -2.36
C THR A 184 -11.04 1.86 -0.93
N GLU A 185 -10.59 2.84 -0.17
CA GLU A 185 -10.36 2.77 1.27
C GLU A 185 -11.31 3.73 1.99
N TRP A 186 -12.08 3.22 2.95
CA TRP A 186 -13.02 3.97 3.75
C TRP A 186 -12.39 4.27 5.11
N LYS A 187 -12.42 5.53 5.56
CA LYS A 187 -11.84 5.94 6.85
C LYS A 187 -12.87 6.66 7.69
N THR A 188 -13.00 6.30 8.96
CA THR A 188 -13.81 7.06 9.92
C THR A 188 -12.99 8.15 10.59
N VAL A 189 -13.60 9.33 10.75
CA VAL A 189 -13.03 10.45 11.47
C VAL A 189 -14.00 10.88 12.57
N HIS A 190 -13.59 10.59 13.81
CA HIS A 190 -14.39 10.86 15.01
C HIS A 190 -14.20 12.29 15.53
N GLU A 191 -13.03 12.89 15.29
CA GLU A 191 -12.69 14.24 15.75
C GLU A 191 -13.02 15.29 14.67
N GLY A 192 -13.09 16.58 15.04
CA GLY A 192 -13.42 17.67 14.12
C GLY A 192 -12.35 18.01 13.06
N LYS A 193 -11.29 17.21 12.92
CA LYS A 193 -10.23 17.47 11.93
C LYS A 193 -10.62 16.91 10.57
N ARG A 194 -10.65 17.76 9.55
CA ARG A 194 -10.93 17.35 8.17
C ARG A 194 -9.65 16.92 7.46
N VAL A 195 -9.75 15.85 6.67
CA VAL A 195 -8.64 15.31 5.88
C VAL A 195 -8.92 15.59 4.40
N THR A 196 -8.55 16.80 3.99
CA THR A 196 -8.95 17.38 2.70
C THR A 196 -7.90 17.22 1.60
N SER A 197 -6.76 16.57 1.88
CA SER A 197 -5.65 16.44 0.93
C SER A 197 -4.76 15.23 1.24
N LEU A 198 -4.01 14.75 0.24
CA LEU A 198 -3.15 13.56 0.34
C LEU A 198 -2.02 13.75 1.36
N GLU A 199 -1.49 14.97 1.52
CA GLU A 199 -0.44 15.28 2.50
C GLU A 199 -0.93 15.13 3.95
N LYS A 200 -2.25 15.27 4.16
CA LYS A 200 -2.90 15.09 5.46
C LYS A 200 -3.43 13.68 5.67
N ALA A 201 -3.34 12.80 4.66
CA ALA A 201 -3.91 11.46 4.68
C ALA A 201 -3.03 10.42 5.41
N TYR A 202 -1.91 10.85 6.00
CA TYR A 202 -0.96 10.00 6.71
C TYR A 202 -0.55 8.76 5.86
N ASP A 203 -0.73 7.55 6.39
CA ASP A 203 -0.36 6.30 5.72
C ASP A 203 -1.46 5.75 4.81
N ALA A 204 -2.65 6.39 4.72
CA ALA A 204 -3.74 5.87 3.90
C ALA A 204 -3.39 5.76 2.39
N PRO A 205 -2.67 6.73 1.78
CA PRO A 205 -2.21 6.57 0.39
C PRO A 205 -1.23 5.41 0.21
N LEU A 206 -0.33 5.16 1.19
CA LEU A 206 0.56 3.99 1.16
C LEU A 206 -0.23 2.69 1.25
N GLN A 207 -1.27 2.65 2.09
CA GLN A 207 -2.13 1.48 2.26
C GLN A 207 -2.86 1.14 0.94
N VAL A 208 -3.45 2.14 0.28
CA VAL A 208 -4.10 1.99 -1.04
C VAL A 208 -3.10 1.47 -2.08
N ALA A 209 -1.92 2.09 -2.18
CA ALA A 209 -0.90 1.65 -3.15
C ALA A 209 -0.43 0.21 -2.89
N ALA A 210 -0.22 -0.17 -1.63
CA ALA A 210 0.16 -1.53 -1.25
C ALA A 210 -0.93 -2.55 -1.62
N TYR A 211 -2.20 -2.24 -1.36
CA TYR A 211 -3.31 -3.12 -1.74
C TYR A 211 -3.49 -3.20 -3.25
N THR A 212 -3.32 -2.10 -3.98
CA THR A 212 -3.39 -2.10 -5.45
C THR A 212 -2.33 -3.01 -6.05
N ALA A 213 -1.07 -2.91 -5.61
CA ALA A 213 -0.01 -3.80 -6.07
C ALA A 213 -0.27 -5.26 -5.72
N ALA A 214 -0.68 -5.54 -4.48
CA ALA A 214 -0.98 -6.90 -4.05
C ALA A 214 -2.17 -7.50 -4.82
N TYR A 215 -3.24 -6.73 -5.05
CA TYR A 215 -4.35 -7.14 -5.90
C TYR A 215 -3.86 -7.39 -7.34
N ASN A 216 -3.14 -6.45 -7.93
CA ASN A 216 -2.68 -6.56 -9.30
C ASN A 216 -1.82 -7.82 -9.52
N VAL A 217 -0.90 -8.15 -8.62
CA VAL A 217 -0.08 -9.37 -8.76
C VAL A 217 -0.84 -10.66 -8.45
N SER A 218 -1.88 -10.62 -7.61
CA SER A 218 -2.62 -11.82 -7.19
C SER A 218 -4.00 -12.02 -7.81
N ARG A 219 -4.48 -11.07 -8.63
CA ARG A 219 -5.74 -11.18 -9.36
C ARG A 219 -5.69 -12.33 -10.35
N VAL A 220 -6.85 -12.92 -10.63
CA VAL A 220 -6.97 -13.86 -11.75
C VAL A 220 -6.79 -13.10 -13.08
N PRO A 221 -6.17 -13.70 -14.11
CA PRO A 221 -5.83 -13.00 -15.36
C PRO A 221 -7.01 -12.35 -16.09
N GLU A 222 -8.22 -12.86 -15.90
CA GLU A 222 -9.46 -12.35 -16.51
C GLU A 222 -9.94 -11.05 -15.86
N MET A 223 -9.52 -10.77 -14.63
CA MET A 223 -9.92 -9.56 -13.92
C MET A 223 -9.08 -8.36 -14.38
N PRO A 224 -9.73 -7.21 -14.68
CA PRO A 224 -9.01 -6.00 -15.04
C PRO A 224 -8.03 -5.57 -13.95
N GLU A 225 -7.01 -4.85 -14.39
CA GLU A 225 -6.08 -4.17 -13.49
C GLU A 225 -6.77 -3.01 -12.76
N VAL A 226 -6.42 -2.81 -11.49
CA VAL A 226 -6.74 -1.57 -10.79
C VAL A 226 -5.66 -0.54 -11.10
N ARG A 227 -6.09 0.59 -11.67
CA ARG A 227 -5.20 1.71 -12.05
C ARG A 227 -5.50 3.02 -11.31
N GLN A 228 -6.48 3.01 -10.41
CA GLN A 228 -6.87 4.17 -9.63
C GLN A 228 -7.19 3.76 -8.18
N GLY A 229 -6.84 4.63 -7.24
CA GLY A 229 -7.22 4.52 -5.85
C GLY A 229 -8.18 5.63 -5.43
N LEU A 230 -8.95 5.39 -4.38
CA LEU A 230 -9.82 6.39 -3.75
C LEU A 230 -9.80 6.20 -2.24
N ILE A 231 -9.65 7.30 -1.49
CA ILE A 231 -9.79 7.32 -0.04
C ILE A 231 -10.97 8.23 0.29
N ALA A 232 -11.93 7.74 1.05
CA ALA A 232 -13.05 8.55 1.52
C ALA A 232 -13.05 8.66 3.04
N TYR A 233 -13.01 9.88 3.57
CA TYR A 233 -13.06 10.18 4.99
C TYR A 233 -14.49 10.51 5.42
N ALA A 234 -15.11 9.57 6.11
CA ALA A 234 -16.46 9.68 6.68
C ALA A 234 -16.43 10.40 8.03
N TYR A 235 -17.30 11.40 8.20
CA TYR A 235 -17.35 12.22 9.40
C TYR A 235 -18.55 11.88 10.29
N ALA A 236 -18.30 11.83 11.60
CA ALA A 236 -19.29 11.46 12.61
C ALA A 236 -20.53 12.38 12.64
N ASP A 237 -20.34 13.63 12.24
CA ASP A 237 -21.35 14.69 12.27
C ASP A 237 -22.21 14.75 11.00
N GLY A 238 -22.00 13.83 10.05
CA GLY A 238 -22.73 13.84 8.78
C GLY A 238 -22.22 14.84 7.77
N TYR A 239 -21.14 15.58 8.07
CA TYR A 239 -20.54 16.49 7.08
C TYR A 239 -20.12 15.70 5.83
N PRO A 240 -20.32 16.21 4.60
CA PRO A 240 -19.96 15.48 3.38
C PRO A 240 -18.53 14.97 3.39
N ALA A 241 -18.33 13.71 3.01
CA ALA A 241 -17.03 13.07 3.05
C ALA A 241 -16.02 13.76 2.12
N ASP A 242 -14.79 13.91 2.59
CA ASP A 242 -13.68 14.27 1.73
C ASP A 242 -13.24 13.03 0.95
N VAL A 243 -13.12 13.18 -0.37
CA VAL A 243 -12.73 12.10 -1.30
C VAL A 243 -11.42 12.47 -1.96
N LEU A 244 -10.38 11.66 -1.70
CA LEU A 244 -9.06 11.81 -2.30
C LEU A 244 -8.87 10.76 -3.38
N ILE A 245 -8.55 11.21 -4.60
CA ILE A 245 -8.36 10.33 -5.76
C ILE A 245 -6.86 10.16 -6.00
N LEU A 246 -6.42 8.92 -6.11
CA LEU A 246 -5.05 8.55 -6.48
C LEU A 246 -5.05 8.07 -7.92
N GLY A 247 -4.58 8.92 -8.84
CA GLY A 247 -4.25 8.51 -10.20
C GLY A 247 -2.97 7.66 -10.24
N GLU A 248 -2.58 7.23 -11.44
CA GLU A 248 -1.47 6.29 -11.62
C GLU A 248 -0.14 6.79 -11.04
N GLU A 249 0.20 8.06 -11.29
CA GLU A 249 1.43 8.67 -10.75
C GLU A 249 1.44 8.69 -9.22
N HIS A 250 0.29 8.93 -8.58
CA HIS A 250 0.17 8.88 -7.13
C HIS A 250 0.34 7.46 -6.61
N LEU A 251 -0.29 6.48 -7.26
CA LEU A 251 -0.18 5.07 -6.87
C LEU A 251 1.27 4.59 -6.96
N GLU A 252 1.96 4.89 -8.06
CA GLU A 252 3.38 4.53 -8.22
C GLU A 252 4.24 5.25 -7.17
N HIS A 253 4.04 6.56 -6.97
CA HIS A 253 4.77 7.32 -5.95
C HIS A 253 4.62 6.72 -4.54
N TYR A 254 3.38 6.49 -4.09
CA TYR A 254 3.13 5.94 -2.76
C TYR A 254 3.53 4.47 -2.66
N PHE A 255 3.54 3.72 -3.76
CA PHE A 255 4.08 2.37 -3.79
C PHE A 255 5.59 2.37 -3.58
N GLN A 256 6.34 3.27 -4.20
CA GLN A 256 7.78 3.41 -3.93
C GLN A 256 8.06 3.76 -2.46
N LEU A 257 7.23 4.62 -1.84
CA LEU A 257 7.32 4.88 -0.40
C LEU A 257 6.99 3.63 0.44
N TRP A 258 6.03 2.82 0.00
CA TRP A 258 5.69 1.55 0.63
C TRP A 258 6.84 0.53 0.55
N LEU A 259 7.57 0.45 -0.57
CA LEU A 259 8.75 -0.40 -0.70
C LEU A 259 9.81 -0.05 0.35
N ASN A 260 10.05 1.23 0.60
CA ASN A 260 10.94 1.67 1.68
C ASN A 260 10.46 1.18 3.06
N ARG A 261 9.14 1.17 3.32
CA ARG A 261 8.58 0.64 4.58
C ARG A 261 8.81 -0.87 4.70
N ILE A 262 8.73 -1.63 3.60
CA ILE A 262 9.08 -3.07 3.59
C ILE A 262 10.55 -3.27 3.93
N GLU A 263 11.46 -2.48 3.35
CA GLU A 263 12.89 -2.56 3.64
C GLU A 263 13.17 -2.34 5.14
N VAL A 264 12.65 -1.24 5.70
CA VAL A 264 12.79 -0.93 7.14
C VAL A 264 12.20 -2.04 8.01
N TYR A 265 11.06 -2.62 7.63
CA TYR A 265 10.45 -3.73 8.37
C TYR A 265 11.36 -4.95 8.38
N ASN A 266 11.90 -5.33 7.22
CA ASN A 266 12.78 -6.49 7.08
C ASN A 266 14.08 -6.31 7.88
N GLU A 267 14.66 -5.12 7.89
CA GLU A 267 15.82 -4.79 8.74
C GLU A 267 15.48 -4.91 10.23
N THR A 268 14.30 -4.44 10.63
CA THR A 268 13.82 -4.53 12.02
C THR A 268 13.63 -5.97 12.48
N ILE A 269 13.14 -6.86 11.60
CA ILE A 269 12.98 -8.28 11.95
C ILE A 269 14.34 -9.02 11.97
N ARG A 270 15.29 -8.63 11.10
CA ARG A 270 16.64 -9.22 11.07
C ARG A 270 17.50 -8.84 12.27
N SER A 271 17.30 -7.65 12.86
CA SER A 271 18.06 -7.21 14.03
C SER A 271 17.59 -7.82 15.35
N VAL A 272 16.41 -8.45 15.37
CA VAL A 272 15.80 -9.07 16.55
C VAL A 272 16.06 -10.58 16.61
N ASN A 273 16.47 -11.21 15.51
CA ASN A 273 16.81 -12.63 15.41
C ASN A 273 18.32 -12.84 15.28
#